data_AF-A0A6I5ZP66-F1
#
_entry.id   AF-A0A6I5ZP66-F1
#
_cell.length_a   1.000
_cell.length_b   1.000
_cell.length_c   1.000
_cell.angle_alpha   90.00
_cell.angle_beta   90.00
_cell.angle_gamma   90.00
#
_symmetry.space_group_name_H-M   'P 1'
#
loop_
_entity.id
_entity.type
_entity.pdbx_description
1 polymer ?
#
loop_
_entity_poly.entity_id
_entity_poly.type
_entity_poly.pdbx_seq_one_letter_code
_entity_poly.pdbx_strand_id
1 'polypeptide(L)'
;MAIMQTDPRRPNEAVAIDPANPNRIQVSPFPYFGGNTAPATIDATPFQGGPLRVYLDPDGSISTDLYRDHYWLLAEAILPERRYENKPTGQVDENGQPMMAMVELPLDLNDVEIIVFPLPEVV
;
A
#
# COMPACT_ATOMS: atom_id res chain seq x y z
N MET A 1 9.30 4.02 11.11
CA MET A 1 9.91 3.64 9.83
C MET A 1 8.87 2.79 9.12
N ALA A 2 8.33 3.26 8.00
CA ALA A 2 7.15 2.65 7.40
C ALA A 2 7.44 1.32 6.69
N ILE A 3 8.62 1.19 6.07
CA ILE A 3 9.05 -0.04 5.38
C ILE A 3 10.07 -0.79 6.25
N MET A 4 9.76 -2.03 6.58
CA MET A 4 10.62 -2.98 7.28
C MET A 4 11.15 -4.05 6.30
N GLN A 5 12.47 -4.12 6.16
CA GLN A 5 13.14 -5.14 5.36
C GLN A 5 13.25 -6.45 6.15
N THR A 6 12.72 -7.55 5.61
CA THR A 6 12.78 -8.86 6.29
C THR A 6 14.18 -9.48 6.30
N ASP A 7 14.97 -9.30 5.23
CA ASP A 7 16.40 -9.62 5.22
C ASP A 7 17.22 -8.39 4.83
N PRO A 8 17.85 -7.69 5.80
CA PRO A 8 18.68 -6.52 5.54
C PRO A 8 19.88 -6.77 4.62
N ARG A 9 20.29 -8.04 4.41
CA ARG A 9 21.41 -8.40 3.52
C ARG A 9 20.97 -8.53 2.06
N ARG A 10 19.65 -8.62 1.83
CA ARG A 10 19.03 -8.70 0.50
C ARG A 10 17.85 -7.72 0.45
N PRO A 11 18.12 -6.41 0.53
CA PRO A 11 17.06 -5.42 0.61
C PRO A 11 16.20 -5.45 -0.66
N ASN A 12 14.89 -5.28 -0.47
CA ASN A 12 13.96 -4.98 -1.54
C ASN A 12 13.91 -3.46 -1.72
N GLU A 13 14.62 -2.98 -2.73
CA GLU A 13 14.65 -1.57 -3.14
C GLU A 13 13.56 -1.25 -4.19
N ALA A 14 12.86 -2.26 -4.70
CA ALA A 14 11.86 -2.07 -5.73
C ALA A 14 10.53 -1.56 -5.15
N VAL A 15 10.21 -1.90 -3.91
CA VAL A 15 8.96 -1.49 -3.25
C VAL A 15 9.17 -0.19 -2.46
N ALA A 16 8.33 0.81 -2.75
CA ALA A 16 8.33 2.10 -2.06
C ALA A 16 6.91 2.62 -1.85
N ILE A 17 6.74 3.57 -0.93
CA ILE A 17 5.51 4.38 -0.80
C ILE A 17 5.63 5.54 -1.79
N ASP A 18 4.56 5.85 -2.53
CA ASP A 18 4.52 7.02 -3.41
C ASP A 18 4.60 8.31 -2.57
N PRO A 19 5.65 9.14 -2.72
CA PRO A 19 5.80 10.35 -1.92
C PRO A 19 4.77 11.43 -2.23
N ALA A 20 4.14 11.40 -3.42
CA ALA A 20 3.08 12.33 -3.79
C ALA A 20 1.69 11.83 -3.37
N ASN A 21 1.52 10.51 -3.21
CA ASN A 21 0.25 9.88 -2.85
C ASN A 21 0.50 8.79 -1.80
N PRO A 22 0.56 9.13 -0.51
CA PRO A 22 0.98 8.19 0.52
C PRO A 22 0.00 7.03 0.75
N ASN A 23 -1.15 7.00 0.07
CA ASN A 23 -2.04 5.83 0.02
C ASN A 23 -1.64 4.81 -1.06
N ARG A 24 -0.50 4.99 -1.75
CA ARG A 24 -0.08 4.11 -2.84
C ARG A 24 1.28 3.46 -2.60
N ILE A 25 1.38 2.20 -3.00
CA ILE A 25 2.65 1.47 -3.12
C ILE A 25 3.11 1.53 -4.57
N GLN A 26 4.38 1.87 -4.78
CA GLN A 26 5.06 1.78 -6.06
C GLN A 26 5.98 0.56 -6.07
N VAL A 27 5.95 -0.17 -7.18
CA VAL A 27 6.88 -1.25 -7.49
C VAL A 27 7.66 -0.85 -8.72
N SER A 28 8.95 -0.57 -8.53
CA SER A 28 9.88 -0.26 -9.60
C SER A 28 10.24 -1.54 -10.38
N PRO A 29 10.57 -1.46 -11.68
CA PRO A 29 11.01 -2.61 -12.45
C PRO A 29 12.26 -3.26 -11.84
N PHE A 30 12.29 -4.58 -11.80
CA PHE A 30 13.46 -5.35 -11.39
C PHE A 30 13.57 -6.66 -12.20
N PRO A 31 14.79 -7.17 -12.41
CA PRO A 31 14.99 -8.43 -13.11
C PRO A 31 14.62 -9.62 -12.22
N TYR A 32 14.12 -10.69 -12.84
CA TYR A 32 13.85 -11.99 -12.21
C TYR A 32 14.05 -13.10 -13.25
N PHE A 33 14.00 -14.36 -12.83
CA PHE A 33 14.19 -15.51 -13.73
C PHE A 33 13.31 -15.47 -15.02
N GLY A 34 12.07 -14.99 -14.92
CA GLY A 34 11.14 -14.89 -16.05
C GLY A 34 11.31 -13.65 -16.93
N GLY A 35 12.30 -12.78 -16.64
CA GLY A 35 12.57 -11.57 -17.40
C GLY A 35 12.65 -10.32 -16.52
N ASN A 36 11.84 -9.32 -16.82
CA ASN A 36 11.80 -8.07 -16.07
C ASN A 36 10.36 -7.74 -15.69
N THR A 37 10.15 -7.22 -14.48
CA THR A 37 8.81 -6.81 -14.05
C THR A 37 8.40 -5.51 -14.73
N ALA A 38 7.09 -5.33 -14.92
CA ALA A 38 6.54 -4.04 -15.30
C ALA A 38 6.48 -3.12 -14.06
N PRO A 39 6.66 -1.80 -14.22
CA PRO A 39 6.40 -0.88 -13.11
C PRO A 39 4.92 -0.94 -12.74
N ALA A 40 4.61 -0.87 -11.46
CA ALA A 40 3.24 -0.89 -10.96
C ALA A 40 3.01 0.13 -9.85
N THR A 41 1.80 0.67 -9.80
CA THR A 41 1.32 1.51 -8.70
C THR A 41 0.01 0.92 -8.19
N ILE A 42 -0.05 0.68 -6.89
CA ILE A 42 -1.17 0.03 -6.22
C ILE A 42 -1.80 1.04 -5.27
N ASP A 43 -3.09 1.31 -5.44
CA ASP A 43 -3.87 2.05 -4.46
C ASP A 43 -4.24 1.13 -3.29
N ALA A 44 -3.77 1.47 -2.09
CA ALA A 44 -3.99 0.68 -0.87
C ALA A 44 -5.34 0.98 -0.19
N THR A 45 -6.04 2.05 -0.59
CA THR A 45 -7.31 2.49 0.01
C THR A 45 -8.39 1.39 0.06
N PRO A 46 -8.57 0.54 -0.97
CA PRO A 46 -9.58 -0.53 -0.93
C PRO A 46 -9.30 -1.61 0.12
N PHE A 47 -8.06 -1.71 0.61
CA PHE A 47 -7.61 -2.75 1.52
C PHE A 47 -7.66 -2.32 3.00
N GLN A 48 -8.13 -1.10 3.30
CA GLN A 48 -8.26 -0.60 4.68
C GLN A 48 -9.13 -1.52 5.54
N GLY A 49 -8.66 -1.81 6.76
CA GLY A 49 -9.27 -2.76 7.69
C GLY A 49 -8.87 -4.22 7.45
N GLY A 50 -7.97 -4.49 6.52
CA GLY A 50 -7.54 -5.84 6.17
C GLY A 50 -6.07 -5.92 5.72
N PRO A 51 -5.64 -7.11 5.28
CA PRO A 51 -4.31 -7.30 4.75
C PRO A 51 -4.19 -6.74 3.34
N LEU A 52 -3.07 -6.08 3.07
CA LEU A 52 -2.56 -5.81 1.73
C LEU A 52 -1.37 -6.72 1.48
N ARG A 53 -1.37 -7.45 0.37
CA ARG A 53 -0.22 -8.20 -0.11
C ARG A 53 0.07 -7.84 -1.56
N VAL A 54 1.35 -7.70 -1.86
CA VAL A 54 1.85 -7.35 -3.19
C VAL A 54 2.69 -8.52 -3.69
N TYR A 55 2.28 -9.08 -4.82
CA TYR A 55 2.86 -10.26 -5.41
C TYR A 55 3.45 -9.97 -6.79
N LEU A 56 4.44 -10.76 -7.16
CA LEU A 56 4.90 -10.94 -8.54
C LEU A 56 4.27 -12.22 -9.11
N ASP A 57 3.75 -12.13 -10.32
CA ASP A 57 3.29 -13.27 -11.11
C ASP A 57 4.38 -13.79 -12.07
N PRO A 58 4.24 -15.04 -12.57
CA PRO A 58 5.24 -15.65 -13.48
C PRO A 58 5.44 -14.90 -14.80
N ASP A 59 4.50 -14.05 -15.20
CA ASP A 59 4.56 -13.24 -16.42
C ASP A 59 5.19 -11.85 -16.20
N GLY A 60 5.60 -11.53 -14.98
CA GLY A 60 6.20 -10.25 -14.63
C GLY A 60 5.19 -9.19 -14.18
N SER A 61 3.90 -9.52 -14.15
CA SER A 61 2.86 -8.63 -13.64
C SER A 61 2.83 -8.59 -12.11
N ILE A 62 2.34 -7.48 -11.58
CA ILE A 62 2.18 -7.28 -10.14
C ILE A 62 0.71 -7.50 -9.78
N SER A 63 0.48 -8.30 -8.73
CA SER A 63 -0.87 -8.66 -8.29
C SER A 63 -1.09 -8.41 -6.80
N THR A 64 -2.35 -8.22 -6.43
CA THR A 64 -2.82 -8.11 -5.03
C THR A 64 -3.94 -9.11 -4.73
N ASP A 65 -4.18 -10.05 -5.64
CA ASP A 65 -5.15 -11.12 -5.45
C ASP A 65 -4.71 -12.02 -4.28
N LEU A 66 -5.66 -12.46 -3.47
CA LEU A 66 -5.39 -13.34 -2.33
C LEU A 66 -5.91 -14.77 -2.58
N TYR A 67 -6.59 -15.01 -3.70
CA TYR A 67 -7.35 -16.24 -3.97
C TYR A 67 -6.71 -17.12 -5.04
N ARG A 68 -5.46 -16.84 -5.42
CA ARG A 68 -4.69 -17.69 -6.32
C ARG A 68 -3.22 -17.77 -5.89
N ASP A 69 -2.51 -18.72 -6.49
CA ASP A 69 -1.08 -18.84 -6.30
C ASP A 69 -0.34 -17.76 -7.09
N HIS A 70 0.73 -17.26 -6.49
CA HIS A 70 1.61 -16.24 -7.03
C HIS A 70 3.05 -16.74 -7.06
N TYR A 71 3.87 -16.16 -7.93
CA TYR A 71 5.27 -16.56 -8.08
C TYR A 71 6.13 -16.13 -6.87
N TRP A 72 5.92 -14.90 -6.39
CA TRP A 72 6.71 -14.36 -5.28
C TRP A 72 5.92 -13.32 -4.48
N LEU A 73 6.12 -13.27 -3.16
CA LEU A 73 5.59 -12.21 -2.30
C LEU A 73 6.63 -11.09 -2.20
N LEU A 74 6.25 -9.85 -2.53
CA LEU A 74 7.13 -8.69 -2.50
C LEU A 74 6.95 -7.85 -1.24
N ALA A 75 5.70 -7.66 -0.82
CA ALA A 75 5.38 -6.88 0.37
C ALA A 75 4.07 -7.33 1.01
N GLU A 76 3.94 -7.14 2.32
CA GLU A 76 2.68 -7.25 3.03
C GLU A 76 2.53 -6.19 4.12
N ALA A 77 1.29 -5.80 4.40
CA ALA A 77 0.94 -4.89 5.47
C ALA A 77 -0.46 -5.20 6.01
N ILE A 78 -0.70 -4.88 7.28
CA ILE A 78 -2.04 -4.84 7.85
C ILE A 78 -2.49 -3.38 7.88
N LEU A 79 -3.49 -3.04 7.08
CA LEU A 79 -3.95 -1.67 6.96
C LEU A 79 -4.96 -1.31 8.05
N PRO A 80 -4.91 -0.09 8.60
CA PRO A 80 -5.88 0.36 9.59
C PRO A 80 -7.28 0.43 8.97
N GLU A 81 -8.31 0.33 9.81
CA GLU A 81 -9.68 0.63 9.41
C GLU A 81 -9.82 2.08 8.90
N ARG A 82 -10.87 2.32 8.10
CA ARG A 82 -11.20 3.69 7.65
C ARG A 82 -11.47 4.58 8.87
N ARG A 83 -10.81 5.73 8.89
CA ARG A 83 -10.96 6.72 9.97
C ARG A 83 -11.79 7.89 9.47
N TYR A 84 -12.55 8.47 10.38
CA TYR A 84 -13.40 9.61 10.09
C TYR A 84 -13.24 10.66 11.19
N GLU A 85 -13.32 11.93 10.80
CA GLU A 85 -13.30 13.07 11.72
C GLU A 85 -14.55 13.94 11.53
N ASN A 86 -15.08 14.47 12.62
CA ASN A 86 -16.13 15.49 12.55
C ASN A 86 -15.49 16.86 12.34
N LYS A 87 -15.76 17.47 11.18
CA LYS A 87 -15.29 18.82 10.83
C LYS A 87 -16.47 19.78 10.68
N PRO A 88 -16.33 21.05 11.10
CA PRO A 88 -17.35 22.06 10.85
C PRO A 88 -17.57 22.24 9.35
N THR A 89 -18.82 22.30 8.90
CA THR A 89 -19.14 22.49 7.48
C THR A 89 -19.01 23.94 7.02
N GLY A 90 -18.82 24.87 7.97
CA GLY A 90 -18.90 26.31 7.73
C GLY A 90 -20.33 26.86 7.70
N GLN A 91 -21.34 26.01 7.91
CA GLN A 91 -22.75 26.39 8.05
C GLN A 91 -23.19 26.29 9.52
N VAL A 92 -24.24 27.03 9.85
CA VAL A 92 -24.90 26.98 11.16
C VAL A 92 -26.34 26.50 10.99
N ASP A 93 -26.86 25.81 12.00
CA ASP A 93 -28.27 25.39 12.04
C ASP A 93 -29.20 26.55 12.46
N GLU A 94 -30.50 26.25 12.59
CA GLU A 94 -31.52 27.23 12.98
C GLU A 94 -31.31 27.84 14.38
N ASN A 95 -30.54 27.17 15.25
CA ASN A 95 -30.19 27.64 16.59
C ASN A 95 -28.83 28.35 16.63
N GLY A 96 -28.19 28.57 15.47
CA GLY A 96 -26.87 29.18 15.36
C GLY A 96 -25.71 28.26 15.76
N GLN A 97 -25.94 26.95 15.89
CA GLN A 97 -24.88 26.00 16.22
C GLN A 97 -24.15 25.53 14.95
N PRO A 98 -22.80 25.39 14.96
CA PRO A 98 -22.06 24.89 13.82
C PRO A 98 -22.50 23.49 13.42
N MET A 99 -22.87 23.32 12.15
CA MET A 99 -23.13 21.99 11.61
C MET A 99 -21.80 21.25 11.44
N MET A 100 -21.76 20.01 11.92
CA MET A 100 -20.61 19.13 11.79
C MET A 100 -20.87 18.10 10.68
N ALA A 101 -19.84 17.79 9.90
CA ALA A 101 -19.86 16.69 8.94
C ALA A 101 -18.78 15.68 9.29
N MET A 102 -19.12 14.40 9.15
CA MET A 102 -18.18 13.30 9.24
C MET A 102 -17.42 13.21 7.90
N VAL A 103 -16.10 13.41 7.95
CA VAL A 103 -15.21 13.41 6.78
C VAL A 103 -14.24 12.25 6.91
N GLU A 104 -14.10 11.45 5.86
CA GLU A 104 -13.12 10.36 5.81
C GLU A 104 -11.70 10.91 5.77
N LEU A 105 -10.82 10.34 6.60
CA LEU A 105 -9.39 10.65 6.57
C LEU A 105 -8.70 9.80 5.50
N PRO A 106 -7.81 10.40 4.70
CA PRO A 106 -7.03 9.64 3.73
C PRO A 106 -6.11 8.65 4.43
N LEU A 107 -5.88 7.50 3.80
CA LEU A 107 -4.86 6.55 4.21
C LEU A 107 -3.46 7.17 4.02
N ASP A 108 -2.62 7.08 5.05
CA ASP A 108 -1.20 7.39 4.96
C ASP A 108 -0.40 6.15 5.30
N LEU A 109 0.26 5.57 4.29
CA LEU A 109 1.09 4.38 4.46
C LEU A 109 2.39 4.68 5.22
N ASN A 110 2.79 5.94 5.40
CA ASN A 110 3.97 6.27 6.21
C ASN A 110 3.77 5.95 7.71
N ASP A 111 2.52 5.86 8.14
CA ASP A 111 2.11 5.48 9.50
C ASP A 111 1.79 3.98 9.63
N VAL A 112 2.03 3.19 8.58
CA VAL A 112 1.77 1.75 8.53
C VAL A 112 3.10 1.00 8.47
N GLU A 113 3.18 -0.12 9.20
CA GLU A 113 4.30 -1.05 9.06
C GLU A 113 4.09 -1.96 7.84
N ILE A 114 4.94 -1.78 6.84
CA ILE A 114 4.97 -2.54 5.59
C ILE A 114 6.20 -3.43 5.62
N ILE A 115 5.96 -4.73 5.60
CA ILE A 115 7.00 -5.76 5.56
C ILE A 115 7.35 -6.01 4.10
N VAL A 116 8.62 -5.89 3.73
CA VAL A 116 9.09 -6.18 2.37
C VAL A 116 10.04 -7.37 2.35
N PHE A 117 9.89 -8.21 1.33
CA PHE A 117 10.62 -9.46 1.16
C PHE A 117 11.68 -9.33 0.06
N PRO A 118 12.83 -10.02 0.18
CA PRO A 118 13.89 -9.97 -0.82
C PRO A 118 13.37 -10.24 -2.22
N LEU A 119 13.99 -9.60 -3.21
CA LEU A 119 13.68 -9.88 -4.61
C LEU A 119 14.06 -11.33 -4.98
N PRO A 120 13.31 -11.96 -5.91
CA PRO A 120 13.64 -13.27 -6.44
C PRO A 120 15.00 -13.25 -7.16
N GLU A 121 15.65 -14.42 -7.23
CA GLU A 121 16.92 -14.55 -7.94
C GLU A 121 16.73 -14.57 -9.46
N VAL A 122 17.74 -14.12 -10.19
CA VAL A 122 17.70 -13.88 -11.65
C VAL A 122 18.27 -15.08 -12.46
N VAL A 123 18.58 -16.21 -11.80
CA VAL A 123 19.46 -17.30 -12.28
C VAL A 123 19.48 -17.58 -13.79
#